data_AF-A0A521YCB7-F1
#
_entry.id   AF-A0A521YCB7-F1
#
_cell.length_a   1.000
_cell.length_b   1.000
_cell.length_c   1.000
_cell.angle_alpha   90.00
_cell.angle_beta   90.00
_cell.angle_gamma   90.00
#
_symmetry.space_group_name_H-M   'P 1'
#
loop_
_entity.id
_entity.type
_entity.pdbx_description
1 polymer ?
#
loop_
_entity_poly.entity_id
_entity_poly.type
_entity_poly.pdbx_seq_one_letter_code
_entity_poly.pdbx_strand_id
1 'polypeptide(L)'
;MTIENSTNIVFNRLAVARVPVPKQKPEERVKNFDETYLSLKLDMAIVEAYRCIDCPSAPCMDACPVHNDIPAALKRLEDGDVLGAAAKFRETSTLPEMCGRLCPQESLCEGACVVGFAIRPDGSSQPPVAIGRLESFITDNQRRMTGGFPVQMRLPSTGCRVAIVGSGPAGLTVAEELQIRGHDCTVFDLWPEPGGVLRYGIPAFKMSKQILEEKLQSLRNMGIKFVQNTRVGRNISLEELHDRDGFDVIFVGTGAGVGNSLGVPGEKLTHVYQATDFLVRGNLSPEELPEDKRERPYVGQHVVVVGGGDTSMDCVRTAIRLGATQV
;
A
#
# COMPACT_ATOMS: atom_id res chain seq x y z
N MET A 1 -41.08 -19.81 -23.18
CA MET A 1 -40.96 -19.86 -21.70
C MET A 1 -40.34 -18.56 -21.26
N THR A 2 -41.19 -17.67 -20.80
CA THR A 2 -40.88 -16.31 -20.36
C THR A 2 -40.04 -16.35 -19.09
N ILE A 3 -38.88 -15.69 -19.13
CA ILE A 3 -37.95 -15.51 -18.01
C ILE A 3 -38.53 -14.39 -17.13
N GLU A 4 -39.50 -14.72 -16.28
CA GLU A 4 -40.01 -13.85 -15.22
C GLU A 4 -39.72 -14.51 -13.87
N ASN A 5 -38.52 -14.26 -13.34
CA ASN A 5 -38.25 -14.33 -11.91
C ASN A 5 -36.99 -13.50 -11.59
N SER A 6 -37.16 -12.18 -11.63
CA SER A 6 -36.15 -11.17 -11.29
C SER A 6 -35.96 -10.96 -9.78
N THR A 7 -36.23 -11.97 -8.94
CA THR A 7 -36.25 -11.83 -7.47
C THR A 7 -35.00 -12.38 -6.75
N ASN A 8 -34.11 -13.10 -7.42
CA ASN A 8 -32.88 -13.59 -6.78
C ASN A 8 -31.70 -12.65 -7.09
N ILE A 9 -31.48 -11.67 -6.21
CA ILE A 9 -30.39 -10.69 -6.36
C ILE A 9 -29.01 -11.35 -6.45
N VAL A 10 -28.76 -12.42 -5.69
CA VAL A 10 -27.49 -13.14 -5.71
C VAL A 10 -27.24 -13.78 -7.07
N PHE A 11 -28.26 -14.40 -7.65
CA PHE A 11 -28.19 -14.98 -9.00
C PHE A 11 -27.82 -13.92 -10.04
N ASN A 12 -28.45 -12.74 -9.98
CA ASN A 12 -28.16 -11.64 -10.91
C ASN A 12 -26.72 -11.12 -10.76
N ARG A 13 -26.24 -10.95 -9.52
CA ARG A 13 -24.87 -10.52 -9.24
C ARG A 13 -23.84 -11.55 -9.72
N LEU A 14 -24.12 -12.84 -9.53
CA LEU A 14 -23.27 -13.93 -10.00
C LEU A 14 -23.29 -14.11 -11.53
N ALA A 15 -24.28 -13.56 -12.24
CA ALA A 15 -24.27 -13.55 -13.71
C ALA A 15 -23.28 -12.52 -14.29
N VAL A 16 -22.85 -11.52 -13.50
CA VAL A 16 -21.93 -10.47 -13.96
C VAL A 16 -20.49 -10.98 -13.97
N ALA A 17 -19.83 -10.87 -15.14
CA ALA A 17 -18.43 -11.24 -15.34
C ALA A 17 -17.47 -10.25 -14.64
N ARG A 18 -16.24 -10.69 -14.32
CA ARG A 18 -15.22 -9.81 -13.70
C ARG A 18 -14.92 -8.64 -14.63
N VAL A 19 -15.00 -7.42 -14.09
CA VAL A 19 -14.62 -6.22 -14.82
C VAL A 19 -13.11 -6.24 -15.06
N PRO A 20 -12.66 -6.14 -16.33
CA PRO A 20 -11.24 -6.09 -16.63
C PRO A 20 -10.58 -4.87 -15.98
N VAL A 21 -9.54 -5.11 -15.18
CA VAL A 21 -8.79 -4.04 -14.53
C VAL A 21 -7.85 -3.40 -15.57
N PRO A 22 -7.99 -2.10 -15.88
CA PRO A 22 -7.14 -1.43 -16.85
C PRO A 22 -5.65 -1.47 -16.44
N LYS A 23 -4.77 -1.73 -17.41
CA LYS A 23 -3.31 -1.80 -17.24
C LYS A 23 -2.63 -1.11 -18.40
N GLN A 24 -1.46 -0.55 -18.16
CA GLN A 24 -0.54 -0.18 -19.24
C GLN A 24 -0.19 -1.40 -20.09
N LYS A 25 0.03 -1.19 -21.39
CA LYS A 25 0.43 -2.27 -22.29
C LYS A 25 1.81 -2.82 -21.89
N PRO A 26 2.07 -4.13 -22.05
CA PRO A 26 3.36 -4.73 -21.69
C PRO A 26 4.57 -4.00 -22.29
N GLU A 27 4.53 -3.68 -23.58
CA GLU A 27 5.58 -3.02 -24.35
C GLU A 27 5.83 -1.56 -23.94
N GLU A 28 4.86 -0.93 -23.28
CA GLU A 28 4.95 0.42 -22.73
C GLU A 28 5.49 0.38 -21.30
N ARG A 29 4.87 -0.43 -20.43
CA ARG A 29 5.17 -0.45 -18.97
C ARG A 29 6.55 -0.96 -18.61
N VAL A 30 7.22 -1.69 -19.50
CA VAL A 30 8.61 -2.13 -19.29
C VAL A 30 9.62 -1.00 -19.47
N LYS A 31 9.20 0.13 -20.04
CA LYS A 31 10.07 1.29 -20.35
C LYS A 31 9.94 2.43 -19.33
N ASN A 32 9.07 2.28 -18.34
CA ASN A 32 8.81 3.31 -17.33
C ASN A 32 8.57 2.70 -15.94
N PHE A 33 8.55 3.57 -14.94
CA PHE A 33 8.26 3.23 -13.55
C PHE A 33 6.87 3.71 -13.11
N ASP A 34 6.01 4.12 -14.05
CA ASP A 34 4.64 4.55 -13.74
C ASP A 34 3.79 3.35 -13.28
N GLU A 35 2.73 3.62 -12.52
CA GLU A 35 1.84 2.57 -12.00
C GLU A 35 1.33 1.67 -13.13
N THR A 36 1.55 0.36 -13.00
CA THR A 36 1.18 -0.62 -14.02
C THR A 36 -0.33 -0.74 -14.21
N TYR A 37 -1.08 -0.62 -13.12
CA TYR A 37 -2.54 -0.65 -13.11
C TYR A 37 -3.07 0.77 -13.18
N LEU A 38 -4.07 0.99 -14.02
CA LEU A 38 -4.70 2.30 -14.19
C LEU A 38 -6.02 2.33 -13.40
N SER A 39 -6.45 3.53 -13.00
CA SER A 39 -7.72 3.70 -12.30
C SER A 39 -8.89 3.18 -13.13
N LEU A 40 -9.85 2.53 -12.46
CA LEU A 40 -11.15 2.24 -13.04
C LEU A 40 -11.90 3.54 -13.36
N LYS A 41 -12.82 3.47 -14.33
CA LYS A 41 -13.88 4.47 -14.46
C LYS A 41 -15.00 4.18 -13.46
N LEU A 42 -15.78 5.20 -13.10
CA LEU A 42 -16.84 5.06 -12.08
C LEU A 42 -17.90 4.02 -12.46
N ASP A 43 -18.37 4.03 -13.70
CA ASP A 43 -19.30 3.03 -14.24
C ASP A 43 -18.75 1.61 -14.12
N MET A 44 -17.48 1.41 -14.46
CA MET A 44 -16.79 0.11 -14.30
C MET A 44 -16.66 -0.30 -12.83
N ALA A 45 -16.35 0.64 -11.94
CA ALA A 45 -16.22 0.37 -10.51
C ALA A 45 -17.56 0.01 -9.86
N ILE A 46 -18.65 0.68 -10.25
CA ILE A 46 -20.02 0.35 -9.82
C ILE A 46 -20.39 -1.08 -10.24
N VAL A 47 -20.11 -1.44 -11.50
CA VAL A 47 -20.38 -2.80 -12.01
C VAL A 47 -19.56 -3.86 -11.27
N GLU A 48 -18.28 -3.60 -10.98
CA GLU A 48 -17.46 -4.54 -10.22
C GLU A 48 -17.90 -4.66 -8.76
N ALA A 49 -18.32 -3.56 -8.13
CA ALA A 49 -18.87 -3.56 -6.78
C ALA A 49 -20.19 -4.35 -6.69
N TYR A 50 -21.05 -4.23 -7.71
CA TYR A 50 -22.31 -4.97 -7.82
C TYR A 50 -22.11 -6.50 -7.79
N ARG A 51 -20.94 -7.02 -8.19
CA ARG A 51 -20.64 -8.45 -8.11
C ARG A 51 -20.58 -8.98 -6.67
N CYS A 52 -20.38 -8.12 -5.67
CA CYS A 52 -20.43 -8.49 -4.26
C CYS A 52 -21.82 -9.00 -3.90
N ILE A 53 -21.93 -10.25 -3.43
CA ILE A 53 -23.21 -10.90 -3.10
C ILE A 53 -23.70 -10.64 -1.67
N ASP A 54 -23.08 -9.69 -0.96
CA ASP A 54 -23.47 -9.29 0.40
C ASP A 54 -23.60 -10.49 1.36
N CYS A 55 -22.52 -11.26 1.47
CA CYS A 55 -22.50 -12.50 2.27
C CYS A 55 -22.81 -12.19 3.75
N PRO A 56 -23.81 -12.83 4.37
CA PRO A 56 -24.10 -12.60 5.79
C PRO A 56 -22.93 -12.88 6.74
N SER A 57 -22.09 -13.86 6.40
CA SER A 57 -20.88 -14.19 7.17
C SER A 57 -19.64 -13.37 6.78
N ALA A 58 -19.72 -12.58 5.71
CA ALA A 58 -18.66 -11.68 5.22
C ALA A 58 -17.20 -12.21 5.38
N PRO A 59 -16.84 -13.38 4.84
CA PRO A 59 -15.52 -13.99 5.06
C PRO A 59 -14.35 -13.12 4.54
N CYS A 60 -14.63 -12.19 3.62
CA CYS A 60 -13.66 -11.19 3.19
C CYS A 60 -13.23 -10.23 4.29
N MET A 61 -14.10 -9.94 5.28
CA MET A 61 -13.80 -9.10 6.44
C MET A 61 -12.91 -9.85 7.43
N ASP A 62 -13.19 -11.13 7.70
CA ASP A 62 -12.37 -11.97 8.57
C ASP A 62 -10.97 -12.19 8.01
N ALA A 63 -10.86 -12.34 6.68
CA ALA A 63 -9.58 -12.48 5.99
C ALA A 63 -8.82 -11.14 5.82
N CYS A 64 -9.44 -10.00 6.13
CA CYS A 64 -8.78 -8.70 6.13
C CYS A 64 -8.13 -8.47 7.51
N PRO A 65 -6.80 -8.29 7.60
CA PRO A 65 -6.14 -8.13 8.91
C PRO A 65 -6.60 -6.91 9.71
N VAL A 66 -7.17 -5.91 9.05
CA VAL A 66 -7.74 -4.71 9.69
C VAL A 66 -9.27 -4.78 9.79
N HIS A 67 -9.89 -5.89 9.37
CA HIS A 67 -11.34 -6.11 9.43
C HIS A 67 -12.18 -5.02 8.75
N ASN A 68 -11.71 -4.51 7.60
CA ASN A 68 -12.47 -3.54 6.80
C ASN A 68 -13.89 -4.07 6.51
N ASP A 69 -14.91 -3.24 6.70
CA ASP A 69 -16.31 -3.55 6.34
C ASP A 69 -16.52 -3.45 4.81
N ILE A 70 -15.96 -4.45 4.12
CA ILE A 70 -15.92 -4.54 2.66
C ILE A 70 -17.34 -4.58 2.07
N PRO A 71 -18.29 -5.42 2.55
CA PRO A 71 -19.64 -5.44 1.98
C PRO A 71 -20.32 -4.07 2.04
N ALA A 72 -20.26 -3.37 3.19
CA ALA A 72 -20.88 -2.07 3.31
C ALA A 72 -20.20 -1.01 2.42
N ALA A 73 -18.86 -1.03 2.33
CA ALA A 73 -18.13 -0.13 1.44
C ALA A 73 -18.51 -0.36 -0.04
N LEU A 74 -18.63 -1.62 -0.45
CA LEU A 74 -19.02 -1.96 -1.83
C LEU A 74 -20.49 -1.64 -2.12
N LYS A 75 -21.37 -1.78 -1.12
CA LYS A 75 -22.77 -1.38 -1.27
C LYS A 75 -22.92 0.13 -1.49
N ARG A 76 -22.14 0.94 -0.74
CA ARG A 76 -22.06 2.39 -0.94
C ARG A 76 -21.57 2.73 -2.35
N LEU A 77 -20.52 2.05 -2.82
CA LEU A 77 -19.99 2.27 -4.17
C LEU A 77 -21.02 1.87 -5.24
N GLU A 78 -21.77 0.77 -5.05
CA GLU A 78 -22.86 0.36 -5.95
C GLU A 78 -23.92 1.46 -6.12
N ASP A 79 -24.24 2.18 -5.04
CA ASP A 79 -25.17 3.31 -5.04
C ASP A 79 -24.54 4.62 -5.59
N GLY A 80 -23.26 4.60 -5.98
CA GLY A 80 -22.50 5.76 -6.45
C GLY A 80 -21.94 6.65 -5.33
N ASP A 81 -22.10 6.27 -4.06
CA ASP A 81 -21.60 6.99 -2.89
C ASP A 81 -20.11 6.68 -2.63
N VAL A 82 -19.23 7.26 -3.45
CA VAL A 82 -17.78 7.08 -3.35
C VAL A 82 -17.22 7.58 -2.01
N LEU A 83 -17.73 8.71 -1.50
CA LEU A 83 -17.25 9.30 -0.25
C LEU A 83 -17.64 8.44 0.96
N GLY A 84 -18.88 7.95 1.00
CA GLY A 84 -19.34 7.01 2.02
C GLY A 84 -18.62 5.67 1.95
N ALA A 85 -18.36 5.15 0.74
CA ALA A 85 -17.54 3.95 0.56
C ALA A 85 -16.12 4.13 1.12
N ALA A 86 -15.49 5.28 0.83
CA ALA A 86 -14.16 5.60 1.34
C ALA A 86 -14.15 5.77 2.87
N ALA A 87 -15.21 6.36 3.44
CA ALA A 87 -15.35 6.48 4.89
C ALA A 87 -15.35 5.10 5.57
N LYS A 88 -16.04 4.10 5.00
CA LYS A 88 -16.05 2.73 5.55
C LYS A 88 -14.66 2.08 5.59
N PHE A 89 -13.84 2.24 4.56
CA PHE A 89 -12.44 1.76 4.59
C PHE A 89 -11.59 2.49 5.64
N ARG A 90 -11.89 3.76 5.91
CA ARG A 90 -11.16 4.58 6.89
C ARG A 90 -11.58 4.38 8.34
N GLU A 91 -12.68 3.65 8.60
CA GLU A 91 -13.06 3.27 9.97
C GLU A 91 -12.00 2.40 10.64
N THR A 92 -11.26 1.63 9.83
CA THR A 92 -10.32 0.60 10.30
C THR A 92 -8.91 0.73 9.74
N SER A 93 -8.69 1.64 8.77
CA SER A 93 -7.40 1.80 8.10
C SER A 93 -7.03 3.26 7.85
N THR A 94 -5.81 3.64 8.24
CA THR A 94 -5.19 4.94 7.95
C THR A 94 -4.51 5.01 6.58
N LEU A 95 -4.28 3.85 5.94
CA LEU A 95 -3.52 3.69 4.70
C LEU A 95 -4.27 2.86 3.61
N PRO A 96 -5.58 3.02 3.42
CA PRO A 96 -6.33 2.18 2.47
C PRO A 96 -5.83 2.34 1.02
N GLU A 97 -5.18 3.47 0.71
CA GLU A 97 -4.64 3.73 -0.64
C GLU A 97 -3.43 2.88 -0.98
N MET A 98 -2.64 2.56 0.05
CA MET A 98 -1.51 1.65 -0.01
C MET A 98 -2.01 0.21 0.04
N CYS A 99 -2.93 -0.11 0.96
CA CYS A 99 -3.47 -1.46 1.12
C CYS A 99 -4.17 -1.97 -0.14
N GLY A 100 -5.03 -1.16 -0.77
CA GLY A 100 -5.72 -1.53 -2.02
C GLY A 100 -4.76 -1.83 -3.20
N ARG A 101 -3.51 -1.34 -3.13
CA ARG A 101 -2.48 -1.58 -4.15
C ARG A 101 -1.54 -2.74 -3.81
N LEU A 102 -1.22 -2.91 -2.53
CA LEU A 102 -0.05 -3.67 -2.08
C LEU A 102 -0.38 -4.91 -1.25
N CYS A 103 -1.59 -5.02 -0.70
CA CYS A 103 -1.98 -6.25 -0.02
C CYS A 103 -1.94 -7.44 -0.99
N PRO A 104 -1.53 -8.63 -0.56
CA PRO A 104 -1.66 -9.86 -1.33
C PRO A 104 -3.12 -10.34 -1.25
N GLN A 105 -4.04 -9.68 -1.97
CA GLN A 105 -5.48 -9.89 -1.80
C GLN A 105 -5.90 -11.34 -2.05
N GLU A 106 -5.21 -12.05 -2.93
CA GLU A 106 -5.40 -13.48 -3.22
C GLU A 106 -5.17 -14.39 -2.02
N SER A 107 -4.36 -13.97 -1.05
CA SER A 107 -4.13 -14.67 0.21
C SER A 107 -4.95 -14.09 1.37
N LEU A 108 -5.74 -13.05 1.11
CA LEU A 108 -6.51 -12.30 2.09
C LEU A 108 -7.98 -12.18 1.62
N CYS A 109 -8.52 -10.96 1.55
CA CYS A 109 -9.93 -10.69 1.32
C CYS A 109 -10.48 -11.24 -0.02
N GLU A 110 -9.71 -11.17 -1.12
CA GLU A 110 -10.13 -11.74 -2.41
C GLU A 110 -10.01 -13.27 -2.40
N GLY A 111 -9.02 -13.83 -1.70
CA GLY A 111 -8.86 -15.27 -1.49
C GLY A 111 -9.99 -15.92 -0.70
N ALA A 112 -10.64 -15.17 0.19
CA ALA A 112 -11.80 -15.61 0.97
C ALA A 112 -13.16 -15.26 0.33
N CYS A 113 -13.17 -14.58 -0.81
CA CYS A 113 -14.39 -14.07 -1.41
C CYS A 113 -15.22 -15.20 -2.06
N VAL A 114 -16.44 -15.41 -1.56
CA VAL A 114 -17.37 -16.47 -2.03
C VAL A 114 -17.65 -16.38 -3.54
N VAL A 115 -17.64 -15.19 -4.13
CA VAL A 115 -17.85 -14.99 -5.58
C VAL A 115 -16.83 -15.75 -6.42
N GLY A 116 -15.60 -15.93 -5.93
CA GLY A 116 -14.55 -16.69 -6.62
C GLY A 116 -14.77 -18.21 -6.61
N PHE A 117 -15.64 -18.70 -5.73
CA PHE A 117 -15.93 -20.13 -5.56
C PHE A 117 -17.38 -20.51 -5.93
N ALA A 118 -18.23 -19.52 -6.22
CA ALA A 118 -19.64 -19.73 -6.49
C ALA A 118 -19.89 -20.40 -7.84
N ILE A 119 -20.80 -21.38 -7.86
CA ILE A 119 -21.30 -22.00 -9.09
C ILE A 119 -22.20 -21.00 -9.81
N ARG A 120 -21.86 -20.68 -11.07
CA ARG A 120 -22.61 -19.72 -11.87
C ARG A 120 -23.75 -20.39 -12.67
N PRO A 121 -24.77 -19.61 -13.07
CA PRO A 121 -25.91 -20.15 -13.83
C PRO A 121 -25.53 -20.80 -15.16
N ASP A 122 -24.49 -20.26 -15.81
CA ASP A 122 -23.94 -20.75 -17.08
C ASP A 122 -22.83 -21.80 -16.89
N GLY A 123 -22.59 -22.24 -15.65
CA GLY A 123 -21.51 -23.16 -15.30
C GLY A 123 -20.10 -22.56 -15.38
N SER A 124 -19.96 -21.26 -15.68
CA SER A 124 -18.66 -20.61 -15.74
C SER A 124 -18.06 -20.39 -14.35
N SER A 125 -16.74 -20.24 -14.30
CA SER A 125 -16.02 -19.73 -13.14
C SER A 125 -15.58 -18.30 -13.42
N GLN A 126 -15.51 -17.47 -12.39
CA GLN A 126 -14.92 -16.14 -12.49
C GLN A 126 -14.03 -15.87 -11.29
N PRO A 127 -13.08 -14.93 -11.43
CA PRO A 127 -12.35 -14.39 -10.30
C PRO A 127 -13.30 -13.82 -9.22
N PRO A 128 -12.81 -13.64 -7.97
CA PRO A 128 -13.56 -13.01 -6.88
C PRO A 128 -14.00 -11.57 -7.22
N VAL A 129 -14.51 -10.81 -6.25
CA VAL A 129 -14.68 -9.35 -6.43
C VAL A 129 -13.31 -8.67 -6.37
N ALA A 130 -13.05 -7.64 -7.16
CA ALA A 130 -11.79 -6.90 -7.21
C ALA A 130 -11.57 -5.97 -6.00
N ILE A 131 -11.68 -6.49 -4.78
CA ILE A 131 -11.73 -5.70 -3.54
C ILE A 131 -10.58 -4.71 -3.45
N GLY A 132 -9.33 -5.13 -3.65
CA GLY A 132 -8.19 -4.21 -3.55
C GLY A 132 -8.24 -3.10 -4.60
N ARG A 133 -8.69 -3.43 -5.83
CA ARG A 133 -8.84 -2.46 -6.91
C ARG A 133 -9.97 -1.47 -6.64
N LEU A 134 -11.07 -1.94 -6.10
CA LEU A 134 -12.17 -1.07 -5.66
C LEU A 134 -11.73 -0.16 -4.51
N GLU A 135 -11.01 -0.68 -3.50
CA GLU A 135 -10.46 0.14 -2.40
C GLU A 135 -9.53 1.25 -2.92
N SER A 136 -8.61 0.92 -3.84
CA SER A 136 -7.73 1.92 -4.46
C SER A 136 -8.51 2.94 -5.30
N PHE A 137 -9.52 2.51 -6.07
CA PHE A 137 -10.36 3.41 -6.86
C PHE A 137 -11.16 4.37 -5.97
N ILE A 138 -11.81 3.84 -4.94
CA ILE A 138 -12.65 4.58 -4.00
C ILE A 138 -11.84 5.68 -3.33
N THR A 139 -10.67 5.33 -2.81
CA THR A 139 -9.82 6.26 -2.06
C THR A 139 -9.11 7.27 -2.94
N ASP A 140 -8.69 6.90 -4.15
CA ASP A 140 -8.17 7.86 -5.13
C ASP A 140 -9.22 8.89 -5.55
N ASN A 141 -10.46 8.45 -5.79
CA ASN A 141 -11.54 9.36 -6.15
C ASN A 141 -11.93 10.25 -4.96
N GLN A 142 -11.96 9.72 -3.74
CA GLN A 142 -12.13 10.56 -2.55
C GLN A 142 -11.08 11.67 -2.53
N ARG A 143 -9.78 11.35 -2.65
CA ARG A 143 -8.73 12.39 -2.64
C ARG A 143 -8.92 13.45 -3.72
N ARG A 144 -9.31 13.04 -4.93
CA ARG A 144 -9.59 13.98 -6.04
C ARG A 144 -10.79 14.87 -5.75
N MET A 145 -11.86 14.32 -5.17
CA MET A 145 -13.09 15.05 -4.84
C MET A 145 -12.90 16.01 -3.67
N THR A 146 -12.06 15.66 -2.69
CA THR A 146 -11.81 16.46 -1.48
C THR A 146 -10.57 17.35 -1.57
N GLY A 147 -9.79 17.25 -2.65
CA GLY A 147 -8.54 18.02 -2.83
C GLY A 147 -7.37 17.55 -1.98
N GLY A 148 -7.38 16.29 -1.51
CA GLY A 148 -6.31 15.72 -0.68
C GLY A 148 -6.81 14.59 0.23
N PHE A 149 -5.92 14.11 1.11
CA PHE A 149 -6.30 13.16 2.15
C PHE A 149 -7.31 13.79 3.12
N PRO A 150 -8.39 13.08 3.50
CA PRO A 150 -9.33 13.59 4.48
C PRO A 150 -8.63 13.70 5.83
N VAL A 151 -8.75 14.86 6.46
CA VAL A 151 -8.18 15.14 7.77
C VAL A 151 -9.29 15.02 8.82
N GLN A 152 -9.09 14.16 9.80
CA GLN A 152 -9.98 14.09 10.95
C GLN A 152 -9.70 15.24 11.92
N MET A 153 -10.74 15.70 12.61
CA MET A 153 -10.59 16.74 13.62
C MET A 153 -9.79 16.21 14.80
N ARG A 154 -8.68 16.89 15.13
CA ARG A 154 -7.88 16.59 16.32
C ARG A 154 -8.69 16.88 17.59
N LEU A 155 -8.72 15.92 18.50
CA LEU A 155 -9.25 16.11 19.87
C LEU A 155 -8.41 17.12 20.65
N PRO A 156 -8.95 17.73 21.73
CA PRO A 156 -8.20 18.65 22.57
C PRO A 156 -6.86 18.08 23.01
N SER A 157 -5.84 18.95 23.11
CA SER A 157 -4.51 18.50 23.49
C SER A 157 -4.53 17.79 24.85
N THR A 158 -3.83 16.67 24.90
CA THR A 158 -3.64 15.88 26.12
C THR A 158 -2.42 16.32 26.91
N GLY A 159 -1.56 17.16 26.32
CA GLY A 159 -0.23 17.49 26.86
C GLY A 159 0.83 16.39 26.70
N CYS A 160 0.44 15.17 26.31
CA CYS A 160 1.34 14.04 26.13
C CYS A 160 2.11 14.13 24.80
N ARG A 161 3.43 13.96 24.87
CA ARG A 161 4.36 14.01 23.75
C ARG A 161 4.86 12.61 23.42
N VAL A 162 4.78 12.23 22.14
CA VAL A 162 5.12 10.88 21.69
C VAL A 162 6.26 10.92 20.67
N ALA A 163 7.34 10.18 20.95
CA ALA A 163 8.41 9.93 19.99
C ALA A 163 8.14 8.61 19.25
N ILE A 164 8.22 8.64 17.93
CA ILE A 164 7.95 7.50 17.05
C ILE A 164 9.22 7.21 16.26
N VAL A 165 9.87 6.08 16.54
CA VAL A 165 11.14 5.69 15.93
C VAL A 165 10.87 4.83 14.70
N GLY A 166 11.01 5.43 13.52
CA GLY A 166 10.77 4.83 12.20
C GLY A 166 9.51 5.38 11.53
N SER A 167 9.62 5.78 10.27
CA SER A 167 8.53 6.36 9.46
C SER A 167 7.93 5.40 8.43
N GLY A 168 8.05 4.09 8.68
CA GLY A 168 7.34 3.07 7.89
C GLY A 168 5.82 3.09 8.16
N PRO A 169 5.04 2.18 7.52
CA PRO A 169 3.58 2.12 7.67
C PRO A 169 3.10 2.14 9.13
N ALA A 170 3.77 1.39 10.01
CA ALA A 170 3.44 1.33 11.44
C ALA A 170 3.63 2.69 12.13
N GLY A 171 4.79 3.34 11.94
CA GLY A 171 5.07 4.64 12.55
C GLY A 171 4.15 5.75 12.04
N LEU A 172 3.84 5.77 10.74
CA LEU A 172 2.89 6.73 10.16
C LEU A 172 1.48 6.54 10.73
N THR A 173 1.03 5.29 10.85
CA THR A 173 -0.29 4.95 11.41
C THR A 173 -0.39 5.36 12.88
N VAL A 174 0.61 5.01 13.69
CA VAL A 174 0.65 5.39 15.10
C VAL A 174 0.69 6.91 15.27
N ALA A 175 1.47 7.61 14.44
CA ALA A 175 1.53 9.07 14.48
C ALA A 175 0.17 9.70 14.20
N GLU A 176 -0.53 9.23 13.16
CA GLU A 176 -1.84 9.75 12.78
C GLU A 176 -2.90 9.51 13.86
N GLU A 177 -3.03 8.26 14.32
CA GLU A 177 -4.01 7.88 15.35
C GLU A 177 -3.80 8.64 16.66
N LEU A 178 -2.55 8.78 17.11
CA LEU A 178 -2.25 9.49 18.34
C LEU A 178 -2.41 11.01 18.18
N GLN A 179 -2.06 11.57 17.02
CA GLN A 179 -2.27 12.98 16.72
C GLN A 179 -3.77 13.33 16.74
N ILE A 180 -4.62 12.49 16.15
CA ILE A 180 -6.09 12.66 16.17
C ILE A 180 -6.61 12.63 17.61
N ARG A 181 -6.04 11.80 18.48
CA ARG A 181 -6.40 11.70 19.89
C ARG A 181 -5.88 12.83 20.78
N GLY A 182 -5.21 13.83 20.21
CA GLY A 182 -4.76 15.01 20.94
C GLY A 182 -3.33 14.92 21.46
N HIS A 183 -2.56 13.87 21.14
CA HIS A 183 -1.14 13.78 21.49
C HIS A 183 -0.26 14.54 20.50
N ASP A 184 0.90 15.03 20.95
CA ASP A 184 1.88 15.70 20.08
C ASP A 184 2.93 14.71 19.60
N CYS A 185 2.87 14.35 18.31
CA CYS A 185 3.71 13.29 17.73
C CYS A 185 4.94 13.84 17.00
N THR A 186 6.11 13.25 17.25
CA THR A 186 7.35 13.46 16.49
C THR A 186 7.89 12.14 15.98
N VAL A 187 8.03 12.01 14.66
CA VAL A 187 8.56 10.83 13.98
C VAL A 187 10.03 11.04 13.67
N PHE A 188 10.88 10.15 14.16
CA PHE A 188 12.31 10.11 13.89
C PHE A 188 12.58 9.06 12.82
N ASP A 189 13.34 9.40 11.79
CA ASP A 189 13.77 8.44 10.76
C ASP A 189 15.27 8.53 10.50
N LEU A 190 15.86 7.36 10.24
CA LEU A 190 17.25 7.20 9.83
C LEU A 190 17.51 7.85 8.46
N TRP A 191 16.55 7.75 7.55
CA TRP A 191 16.72 8.12 6.16
C TRP A 191 16.43 9.62 5.94
N PRO A 192 16.91 10.18 4.80
CA PRO A 192 16.66 11.58 4.47
C PRO A 192 15.18 11.91 4.27
N GLU A 193 14.38 10.97 3.77
CA GLU A 193 12.96 11.18 3.51
C GLU A 193 12.09 10.11 4.19
N PRO A 194 10.96 10.48 4.82
CA PRO A 194 10.14 9.53 5.54
C PRO A 194 9.33 8.62 4.60
N GLY A 195 8.91 7.46 5.10
CA GLY A 195 8.06 6.49 4.40
C GLY A 195 8.55 5.05 4.44
N GLY A 196 9.78 4.81 4.89
CA GLY A 196 10.37 3.47 4.99
C GLY A 196 10.23 2.66 3.71
N VAL A 197 9.70 1.44 3.81
CA VAL A 197 9.54 0.53 2.66
C VAL A 197 8.60 1.09 1.58
N LEU A 198 7.61 1.93 1.95
CA LEU A 198 6.70 2.56 0.99
C LEU A 198 7.44 3.52 0.05
N ARG A 199 8.50 4.16 0.54
CA ARG A 199 9.37 5.04 -0.25
C ARG A 199 10.47 4.25 -0.96
N TYR A 200 11.31 3.59 -0.17
CA TYR A 200 12.58 3.07 -0.65
C TYR A 200 12.49 1.65 -1.24
N GLY A 201 11.60 0.81 -0.72
CA GLY A 201 11.54 -0.62 -1.08
C GLY A 201 10.60 -0.93 -2.24
N ILE A 202 9.35 -0.51 -2.11
CA ILE A 202 8.29 -0.81 -3.09
C ILE A 202 8.52 0.03 -4.34
N PRO A 203 8.60 -0.54 -5.56
CA PRO A 203 8.80 0.27 -6.75
C PRO A 203 7.59 1.13 -7.14
N ALA A 204 7.83 2.26 -7.81
CA ALA A 204 6.78 3.19 -8.23
C ALA A 204 5.74 2.56 -9.18
N PHE A 205 6.13 1.52 -9.94
CA PHE A 205 5.23 0.81 -10.84
C PHE A 205 4.16 -0.04 -10.12
N LYS A 206 4.28 -0.24 -8.79
CA LYS A 206 3.25 -0.85 -7.93
C LYS A 206 2.41 0.22 -7.23
N MET A 207 3.06 1.29 -6.79
CA MET A 207 2.42 2.40 -6.09
C MET A 207 3.22 3.69 -6.33
N SER A 208 2.56 4.69 -6.90
CA SER A 208 3.13 6.00 -7.16
C SER A 208 3.62 6.64 -5.85
N LYS A 209 4.83 7.21 -5.90
CA LYS A 209 5.42 7.93 -4.76
C LYS A 209 4.64 9.17 -4.40
N GLN A 210 3.92 9.76 -5.37
CA GLN A 210 3.07 10.91 -5.14
C GLN A 210 1.99 10.64 -4.08
N ILE A 211 1.43 9.41 -4.02
CA ILE A 211 0.42 9.05 -3.02
C ILE A 211 1.02 9.12 -1.61
N LEU A 212 2.27 8.68 -1.47
CA LEU A 212 3.00 8.77 -0.21
C LEU A 212 3.35 10.22 0.14
N GLU A 213 3.77 11.04 -0.84
CA GLU A 213 4.04 12.47 -0.61
C GLU A 213 2.80 13.21 -0.11
N GLU A 214 1.67 13.00 -0.79
CA GLU A 214 0.37 13.58 -0.40
C GLU A 214 -0.01 13.15 1.02
N LYS A 215 0.22 11.88 1.38
CA LYS A 215 -0.02 11.37 2.74
C LYS A 215 0.88 12.05 3.77
N LEU A 216 2.19 12.11 3.51
CA LEU A 216 3.15 12.73 4.42
C LEU A 216 2.86 14.22 4.59
N GLN A 217 2.47 14.92 3.53
CA GLN A 217 2.07 16.31 3.61
C GLN A 217 0.80 16.49 4.45
N SER A 218 -0.19 15.60 4.30
CA SER A 218 -1.38 15.60 5.16
C SER A 218 -1.01 15.42 6.64
N LEU A 219 -0.12 14.49 6.97
CA LEU A 219 0.36 14.27 8.33
C LEU A 219 1.11 15.50 8.88
N ARG A 220 1.94 16.15 8.07
CA ARG A 220 2.59 17.42 8.45
C ARG A 220 1.56 18.52 8.72
N ASN A 221 0.53 18.63 7.87
CA ASN A 221 -0.55 19.60 8.06
C ASN A 221 -1.37 19.34 9.33
N MET A 222 -1.44 18.09 9.82
CA MET A 222 -2.02 17.73 11.11
C MET A 222 -1.14 18.13 12.31
N GLY A 223 0.09 18.59 12.08
CA GLY A 223 1.05 19.01 13.10
C GLY A 223 2.06 17.92 13.50
N ILE A 224 2.08 16.78 12.81
CA ILE A 224 3.09 15.73 13.06
C ILE A 224 4.45 16.24 12.57
N LYS A 225 5.45 16.17 13.44
CA LYS A 225 6.82 16.59 13.13
C LYS A 225 7.63 15.40 12.62
N PHE A 226 8.47 15.63 11.63
CA PHE A 226 9.42 14.64 11.11
C PHE A 226 10.85 15.11 11.37
N VAL A 227 11.66 14.25 11.98
CA VAL A 227 13.08 14.46 12.25
C VAL A 227 13.86 13.39 11.47
N GLN A 228 14.35 13.80 10.31
CA GLN A 228 15.06 12.92 9.36
C GLN A 228 16.53 12.76 9.72
N ASN A 229 17.25 11.90 9.00
CA ASN A 229 18.70 11.68 9.16
C ASN A 229 19.14 11.37 10.60
N THR A 230 18.27 10.75 11.39
CA THR A 230 18.47 10.54 12.83
C THR A 230 18.36 9.06 13.16
N ARG A 231 19.50 8.44 13.45
CA ARG A 231 19.57 7.06 13.94
C ARG A 231 19.41 7.05 15.47
N VAL A 232 18.21 6.78 15.93
CA VAL A 232 17.97 6.53 17.37
C VAL A 232 18.77 5.30 17.82
N GLY A 233 19.43 5.39 18.98
CA GLY A 233 20.46 4.47 19.48
C GLY A 233 21.89 4.79 19.04
N ARG A 234 22.11 5.79 18.17
CA ARG A 234 23.44 6.24 17.72
C ARG A 234 23.60 7.76 17.78
N ASN A 235 22.69 8.52 17.17
CA ASN A 235 22.67 9.97 17.22
C ASN A 235 22.00 10.50 18.49
N ILE A 236 20.97 9.79 18.95
CA ILE A 236 20.22 10.08 20.18
C ILE A 236 19.75 8.77 20.79
N SER A 237 19.89 8.58 22.09
CA SER A 237 19.43 7.40 22.83
C SER A 237 17.94 7.47 23.18
N LEU A 238 17.35 6.36 23.63
CA LEU A 238 15.95 6.35 24.08
C LEU A 238 15.79 7.14 25.39
N GLU A 239 16.81 7.06 26.25
CA GLU A 239 16.91 7.79 27.51
C GLU A 239 16.96 9.29 27.25
N GLU A 240 17.76 9.76 26.28
CA GLU A 240 17.76 11.19 25.91
C GLU A 240 16.41 11.66 25.34
N LEU A 241 15.72 10.83 24.55
CA LEU A 241 14.37 11.18 24.09
C LEU A 241 13.41 11.38 25.26
N HIS A 242 13.47 10.50 26.27
CA HIS A 242 12.63 10.61 27.45
C HIS A 242 13.06 11.77 28.37
N ASP A 243 14.28 11.71 28.89
CA ASP A 243 14.77 12.54 29.98
C ASP A 243 15.13 13.97 29.54
N ARG A 244 15.74 14.11 28.35
CA ARG A 244 16.22 15.40 27.85
C ARG A 244 15.17 16.08 26.97
N ASP A 245 14.64 15.34 26.02
CA ASP A 245 13.74 15.91 25.02
C ASP A 245 12.27 15.90 25.50
N GLY A 246 11.96 15.24 26.63
CA GLY A 246 10.68 15.31 27.33
C GLY A 246 9.55 14.59 26.61
N PHE A 247 9.82 13.44 25.99
CA PHE A 247 8.80 12.57 25.43
C PHE A 247 8.26 11.60 26.49
N ASP A 248 6.95 11.55 26.67
CA ASP A 248 6.29 10.69 27.67
C ASP A 248 6.23 9.23 27.23
N VAL A 249 6.11 8.99 25.91
CA VAL A 249 5.97 7.67 25.31
C VAL A 249 6.87 7.55 24.10
N ILE A 250 7.50 6.39 23.94
CA ILE A 250 8.30 6.06 22.76
C ILE A 250 7.75 4.81 22.09
N PHE A 251 7.37 4.93 20.82
CA PHE A 251 7.02 3.81 19.96
C PHE A 251 8.20 3.44 19.06
N VAL A 252 8.52 2.14 18.97
CA VAL A 252 9.62 1.65 18.12
C VAL A 252 9.06 0.83 16.96
N GLY A 253 9.15 1.38 15.76
CA GLY A 253 8.63 0.82 14.51
C GLY A 253 9.68 0.81 13.39
N THR A 254 10.91 0.39 13.70
CA THR A 254 12.06 0.45 12.77
C THR A 254 12.01 -0.57 11.63
N GLY A 255 11.11 -1.55 11.69
CA GLY A 255 10.98 -2.62 10.71
C GLY A 255 12.18 -3.59 10.70
N ALA A 256 12.26 -4.41 9.67
CA ALA A 256 13.28 -5.45 9.46
C ALA A 256 14.14 -5.13 8.23
N GLY A 257 14.97 -4.08 8.31
CA GLY A 257 15.77 -3.59 7.17
C GLY A 257 17.07 -4.35 6.89
N VAL A 258 17.49 -5.28 7.77
CA VAL A 258 18.74 -6.04 7.61
C VAL A 258 18.47 -7.25 6.72
N GLY A 259 19.15 -7.32 5.57
CA GLY A 259 19.04 -8.44 4.63
C GLY A 259 19.81 -9.68 5.10
N ASN A 260 19.34 -10.85 4.66
CA ASN A 260 20.06 -12.11 4.85
C ASN A 260 21.24 -12.23 3.88
N SER A 261 22.26 -12.99 4.27
CA SER A 261 23.37 -13.42 3.42
C SER A 261 23.25 -14.93 3.18
N LEU A 262 23.55 -15.35 1.97
CA LEU A 262 23.58 -16.75 1.55
C LEU A 262 24.86 -17.46 2.02
N GLY A 263 25.95 -16.72 2.24
CA GLY A 263 27.22 -17.28 2.69
C GLY A 263 27.93 -18.14 1.64
N VAL A 264 27.59 -17.98 0.36
CA VAL A 264 28.16 -18.75 -0.74
C VAL A 264 29.42 -18.10 -1.32
N PRO A 265 30.34 -18.87 -1.91
CA PRO A 265 31.49 -18.31 -2.62
C PRO A 265 31.04 -17.32 -3.71
N GLY A 266 31.65 -16.14 -3.74
CA GLY A 266 31.36 -15.11 -4.73
C GLY A 266 30.25 -14.11 -4.37
N GLU A 267 29.62 -14.21 -3.19
CA GLU A 267 28.57 -13.27 -2.75
C GLU A 267 29.05 -11.80 -2.62
N LYS A 268 30.37 -11.58 -2.57
CA LYS A 268 31.00 -10.25 -2.51
C LYS A 268 31.62 -9.78 -3.83
N LEU A 269 31.37 -10.49 -4.94
CA LEU A 269 31.84 -10.07 -6.26
C LEU A 269 31.17 -8.77 -6.68
N THR A 270 31.80 -8.06 -7.62
CA THR A 270 31.21 -6.86 -8.23
C THR A 270 29.89 -7.22 -8.91
N HIS A 271 28.92 -6.30 -8.84
CA HIS A 271 27.57 -6.47 -9.41
C HIS A 271 26.71 -7.55 -8.75
N VAL A 272 27.12 -8.07 -7.59
CA VAL A 272 26.25 -8.82 -6.68
C VAL A 272 25.64 -7.83 -5.68
N TYR A 273 24.30 -7.75 -5.66
CA TYR A 273 23.57 -6.80 -4.81
C TYR A 273 22.66 -7.56 -3.84
N GLN A 274 22.56 -7.06 -2.60
CA GLN A 274 21.40 -7.39 -1.76
C GLN A 274 20.15 -6.77 -2.39
N ALA A 275 19.02 -7.49 -2.34
CA ALA A 275 17.78 -7.07 -2.97
C ALA A 275 17.30 -5.69 -2.48
N THR A 276 17.44 -5.41 -1.18
CA THR A 276 17.10 -4.12 -0.59
C THR A 276 17.97 -3.00 -1.16
N ASP A 277 19.28 -3.17 -1.23
CA ASP A 277 20.20 -2.18 -1.81
C ASP A 277 19.90 -1.93 -3.30
N PHE A 278 19.69 -3.00 -4.08
CA PHE A 278 19.33 -2.91 -5.49
C PHE A 278 18.04 -2.10 -5.69
N LEU A 279 16.99 -2.39 -4.89
CA LEU A 279 15.71 -1.70 -4.99
C LEU A 279 15.81 -0.24 -4.53
N VAL A 280 16.45 0.05 -3.40
CA VAL A 280 16.63 1.43 -2.94
C VAL A 280 17.29 2.29 -4.03
N ARG A 281 18.37 1.79 -4.64
CA ARG A 281 19.11 2.49 -5.69
C ARG A 281 18.38 2.52 -7.04
N GLY A 282 17.53 1.53 -7.32
CA GLY A 282 16.79 1.40 -8.58
C GLY A 282 15.47 2.18 -8.60
N ASN A 283 14.83 2.36 -7.44
CA ASN A 283 13.46 2.85 -7.34
C ASN A 283 13.33 4.38 -7.38
N LEU A 284 14.32 5.09 -6.84
CA LEU A 284 14.27 6.54 -6.66
C LEU A 284 15.29 7.25 -7.55
N SER A 285 15.15 8.57 -7.69
CA SER A 285 16.21 9.35 -8.31
C SER A 285 17.42 9.44 -7.36
N PRO A 286 18.66 9.55 -7.88
CA PRO A 286 19.85 9.66 -7.03
C PRO A 286 19.77 10.79 -5.98
N GLU A 287 19.06 11.87 -6.28
CA GLU A 287 18.92 13.03 -5.40
C GLU A 287 18.09 12.73 -4.15
N GLU A 288 17.16 11.77 -4.24
CA GLU A 288 16.30 11.32 -3.12
C GLU A 288 16.99 10.30 -2.19
N LEU A 289 18.21 9.89 -2.53
CA LEU A 289 18.97 8.88 -1.82
C LEU A 289 20.09 9.48 -0.96
N PRO A 290 20.47 8.80 0.15
CA PRO A 290 21.71 9.07 0.85
C PRO A 290 22.91 9.07 -0.10
N GLU A 291 23.93 9.87 0.22
CA GLU A 291 25.11 10.05 -0.62
C GLU A 291 25.79 8.73 -1.02
N ASP A 292 25.89 7.78 -0.08
CA ASP A 292 26.48 6.46 -0.29
C ASP A 292 25.63 5.52 -1.17
N LYS A 293 24.43 5.93 -1.58
CA LYS A 293 23.47 5.14 -2.37
C LYS A 293 23.07 5.79 -3.69
N ARG A 294 23.68 6.91 -4.06
CA ARG A 294 23.30 7.65 -5.29
C ARG A 294 23.73 6.98 -6.59
N GLU A 295 24.74 6.12 -6.54
CA GLU A 295 25.15 5.35 -7.71
C GLU A 295 24.06 4.36 -8.09
N ARG A 296 23.59 4.36 -9.35
CA ARG A 296 22.62 3.37 -9.85
C ARG A 296 23.23 1.96 -9.82
N PRO A 297 22.43 0.90 -9.62
CA PRO A 297 22.95 -0.46 -9.74
C PRO A 297 23.29 -0.74 -11.21
N TYR A 298 24.42 -1.41 -11.44
CA TYR A 298 24.77 -1.88 -12.77
C TYR A 298 23.85 -3.05 -13.15
N VAL A 299 23.25 -2.97 -14.33
CA VAL A 299 22.35 -4.00 -14.87
C VAL A 299 22.91 -4.46 -16.21
N GLY A 300 23.36 -5.72 -16.26
CA GLY A 300 23.83 -6.38 -17.47
C GLY A 300 22.66 -6.91 -18.31
N GLN A 301 22.99 -7.59 -19.43
CA GLN A 301 21.97 -8.22 -20.29
C GLN A 301 21.25 -9.38 -19.60
N HIS A 302 21.99 -10.18 -18.83
CA HIS A 302 21.47 -11.32 -18.07
C HIS A 302 21.58 -11.02 -16.58
N VAL A 303 20.43 -11.06 -15.88
CA VAL A 303 20.35 -10.88 -14.43
C VAL A 303 19.83 -12.16 -13.82
N VAL A 304 20.33 -12.54 -12.65
CA VAL A 304 19.80 -13.65 -11.85
C VAL A 304 19.28 -13.08 -10.55
N VAL A 305 18.01 -13.35 -10.24
CA VAL A 305 17.40 -12.98 -8.95
C VAL A 305 17.23 -14.23 -8.12
N VAL A 306 17.86 -14.26 -6.94
CA VAL A 306 17.77 -15.38 -6.00
C VAL A 306 16.68 -15.10 -4.96
N GLY A 307 15.60 -15.89 -5.00
CA GLY A 307 14.45 -15.81 -4.09
C GLY A 307 13.12 -15.99 -4.82
N GLY A 308 12.01 -16.01 -4.08
CA GLY A 308 10.67 -16.26 -4.63
C GLY A 308 9.54 -15.42 -4.02
N GLY A 309 9.86 -14.36 -3.28
CA GLY A 309 8.88 -13.49 -2.64
C GLY A 309 8.63 -12.19 -3.42
N ASP A 310 7.83 -11.29 -2.85
CA ASP A 310 7.52 -9.99 -3.44
C ASP A 310 8.77 -9.16 -3.76
N THR A 311 9.76 -9.16 -2.87
CA THR A 311 11.03 -8.46 -3.09
C THR A 311 11.75 -9.01 -4.33
N SER A 312 11.72 -10.32 -4.55
CA SER A 312 12.32 -10.95 -5.73
C SER A 312 11.61 -10.49 -7.01
N MET A 313 10.27 -10.44 -7.01
CA MET A 313 9.50 -9.95 -8.16
C MET A 313 9.69 -8.46 -8.42
N ASP A 314 9.87 -7.67 -7.38
CA ASP A 314 10.19 -6.26 -7.50
C ASP A 314 11.60 -6.10 -8.12
N CYS A 315 12.59 -6.89 -7.70
CA CYS A 315 13.92 -6.92 -8.32
C CYS A 315 13.85 -7.32 -9.81
N VAL A 316 13.12 -8.38 -10.15
CA VAL A 316 12.98 -8.83 -11.55
C VAL A 316 12.40 -7.73 -12.43
N ARG A 317 11.29 -7.13 -11.98
CA ARG A 317 10.59 -6.08 -12.74
C ARG A 317 11.38 -4.78 -12.85
N THR A 318 12.17 -4.45 -11.82
CA THR A 318 13.09 -3.31 -11.84
C THR A 318 14.28 -3.58 -12.77
N ALA A 319 14.87 -4.77 -12.76
CA ALA A 319 15.98 -5.13 -13.65
C ALA A 319 15.59 -5.02 -15.13
N ILE A 320 14.40 -5.51 -15.51
CA ILE A 320 13.86 -5.38 -16.87
C ILE A 320 13.74 -3.89 -17.26
N ARG A 321 13.24 -3.05 -16.35
CA ARG A 321 13.08 -1.59 -16.60
C ARG A 321 14.41 -0.85 -16.67
N LEU A 322 15.45 -1.39 -16.07
CA LEU A 322 16.82 -0.86 -16.13
C LEU A 322 17.61 -1.41 -17.33
N GLY A 323 16.99 -2.22 -18.20
CA GLY A 323 17.56 -2.63 -19.49
C GLY A 323 18.04 -4.08 -19.58
N ALA A 324 17.78 -4.93 -18.58
CA ALA A 324 18.05 -6.36 -18.70
C ALA A 324 17.19 -6.98 -19.82
N THR A 325 17.81 -7.80 -20.68
CA THR A 325 17.12 -8.52 -21.76
C THR A 325 16.64 -9.90 -21.32
N GLN A 326 17.25 -10.47 -20.28
CA GLN A 326 16.87 -11.72 -19.66
C GLN A 326 17.04 -11.63 -18.14
N VAL A 327 16.03 -12.07 -17.39
CA VAL A 327 16.02 -12.15 -15.93
C VAL A 327 15.44 -13.47 -15.48
#